data_AF-A0A6A6JTU0-F1
#
_entry.id   AF-A0A6A6JTU0-F1
#
_cell.length_a   1.000
_cell.length_b   1.000
_cell.length_c   1.000
_cell.angle_alpha   90.00
_cell.angle_beta   90.00
_cell.angle_gamma   90.00
#
_symmetry.space_group_name_H-M   'P 1'
#
loop_
_entity.id
_entity.type
_entity.pdbx_description
1 polymer ?
#
loop_
_entity_poly.entity_id
_entity_poly.type
_entity_poly.pdbx_seq_one_letter_code
_entity_poly.pdbx_strand_id
1 'polypeptide(L)'
;LQESGYGLIQERIRGSLFALVVQAILWNQTRGKAGRPVLFELLTLYPTPEKLAQADPHNLLPVIGKLGLQKIRSERLVKMAKVWVRSPPHPSRRYGKRNYPQKGDNIDTRDGELLDVDDIRSGWEIAHLPGVGAYALDSYRIFYRDTLRGIEPGDGHEPEWKRVLPLDKDLRPYLVWKWAQEGWNWDPITGHRERVKVG
;
A
#
# COMPACT_ATOMS: atom_id res chain seq x y z
N LEU A 1 -14.85 11.38 -2.02
CA LEU A 1 -13.66 10.99 -1.23
C LEU A 1 -14.09 10.86 0.22
N GLN A 2 -13.62 9.84 0.95
CA GLN A 2 -13.93 9.73 2.38
C GLN A 2 -13.30 10.91 3.16
N GLU A 3 -13.85 11.22 4.33
CA GLU A 3 -13.22 12.13 5.29
C GLU A 3 -11.88 11.57 5.75
N SER A 4 -10.98 12.46 6.16
CA SER A 4 -9.60 12.14 6.52
C SER A 4 -9.28 12.89 7.80
N GLY A 5 -8.95 12.15 8.87
CA GLY A 5 -8.67 12.73 10.18
C GLY A 5 -7.28 13.34 10.24
N TYR A 6 -6.29 12.67 9.65
CA TYR A 6 -4.90 13.14 9.64
C TYR A 6 -4.55 13.98 8.40
N GLY A 7 -5.08 13.62 7.24
CA GLY A 7 -4.82 14.32 5.97
C GLY A 7 -4.08 13.50 4.91
N LEU A 8 -3.85 12.20 5.16
CA LEU A 8 -3.22 11.31 4.18
C LEU A 8 -4.18 10.99 3.04
N ILE A 9 -3.65 10.89 1.81
CA ILE A 9 -4.50 10.55 0.65
C ILE A 9 -5.05 9.13 0.76
N GLN A 10 -4.29 8.21 1.37
CA GLN A 10 -4.68 6.82 1.59
C GLN A 10 -5.97 6.71 2.42
N GLU A 11 -6.20 7.60 3.39
CA GLU A 11 -7.47 7.65 4.14
C GLU A 11 -8.68 7.90 3.23
N ARG A 12 -8.48 8.69 2.17
CA ARG A 12 -9.56 9.09 1.25
C ARG A 12 -9.86 8.05 0.18
N ILE A 13 -8.87 7.22 -0.16
CA ILE A 13 -8.95 6.21 -1.23
C ILE A 13 -8.98 4.77 -0.71
N ARG A 14 -8.95 4.55 0.62
CA ARG A 14 -9.01 3.21 1.25
C ARG A 14 -10.26 2.39 0.92
N GLY A 15 -11.26 2.96 0.24
CA GLY A 15 -12.36 2.18 -0.33
C GLY A 15 -11.97 1.34 -1.56
N SER A 16 -10.77 1.54 -2.12
CA SER A 16 -10.30 0.83 -3.31
C SER A 16 -8.84 0.39 -3.17
N LEU A 17 -8.60 -0.93 -3.13
CA LEU A 17 -7.25 -1.49 -3.15
C LEU A 17 -6.48 -1.06 -4.39
N PHE A 18 -7.16 -1.02 -5.54
CA PHE A 18 -6.58 -0.61 -6.80
C PHE A 18 -6.08 0.84 -6.73
N ALA A 19 -6.89 1.76 -6.19
CA ALA A 19 -6.47 3.15 -6.01
C ALA A 19 -5.25 3.27 -5.08
N LEU A 20 -5.20 2.50 -3.98
CA LEU A 20 -4.04 2.48 -3.08
C LEU A 20 -2.76 2.02 -3.79
N VAL A 21 -2.82 0.94 -4.58
CA VAL A 21 -1.65 0.42 -5.30
C VAL A 21 -1.20 1.38 -6.41
N VAL A 22 -2.13 1.97 -7.16
CA VAL A 22 -1.83 2.99 -8.18
C VAL A 22 -1.17 4.22 -7.54
N GLN A 23 -1.72 4.71 -6.42
CA GLN A 23 -1.15 5.83 -5.69
C GLN A 23 0.27 5.53 -5.22
N ALA A 24 0.51 4.33 -4.70
CA ALA A 24 1.84 3.95 -4.21
C ALA A 24 2.89 3.93 -5.33
N ILE A 25 2.53 3.47 -6.52
CA ILE A 25 3.40 3.47 -7.70
C ILE A 25 3.71 4.91 -8.17
N LEU A 26 2.71 5.79 -8.16
CA LEU A 26 2.90 7.19 -8.55
C LEU A 26 3.82 7.95 -7.58
N TRP A 27 3.79 7.62 -6.28
CA TRP A 27 4.55 8.35 -5.25
C TRP A 27 6.00 7.95 -5.12
N ASN A 28 6.44 6.95 -5.88
CA ASN A 28 7.84 6.59 -5.93
C ASN A 28 8.66 7.76 -6.49
N GLN A 29 9.41 8.42 -5.61
CA GLN A 29 10.16 9.66 -5.87
C GLN A 29 9.26 10.82 -6.35
N THR A 30 8.07 11.00 -5.77
CA THR A 30 7.18 12.13 -6.09
C THR A 30 6.48 12.65 -4.85
N ARG A 31 6.39 13.97 -4.72
CA ARG A 31 5.71 14.61 -3.58
C ARG A 31 4.20 14.53 -3.72
N GLY A 32 3.53 14.33 -2.58
CA GLY A 32 2.09 14.42 -2.36
C GLY A 32 1.33 15.42 -3.23
N LYS A 33 1.75 16.68 -3.13
CA LYS A 33 1.08 17.82 -3.74
C LYS A 33 1.02 17.73 -5.27
N ALA A 34 2.08 17.24 -5.91
CA ALA A 34 2.17 17.14 -7.37
C ALA A 34 1.41 15.92 -7.89
N GLY A 35 1.47 14.80 -7.18
CA GLY A 35 0.87 13.57 -7.68
C GLY A 35 -0.64 13.47 -7.49
N ARG A 36 -1.25 14.22 -6.56
CA ARG A 36 -2.70 14.09 -6.26
C ARG A 36 -3.60 14.37 -7.47
N PRO A 37 -3.40 15.47 -8.23
CA PRO A 37 -4.17 15.70 -9.46
C PRO A 37 -4.01 14.57 -10.47
N VAL A 38 -2.77 14.08 -10.65
CA VAL A 38 -2.46 12.99 -11.59
C VAL A 38 -3.12 11.68 -11.19
N LEU A 39 -3.14 11.36 -9.89
CA LEU A 39 -3.85 10.19 -9.38
C LEU A 39 -5.34 10.25 -9.71
N PHE A 40 -5.99 11.39 -9.48
CA PHE A 40 -7.42 11.53 -9.75
C PHE A 40 -7.74 11.49 -11.24
N GLU A 41 -6.93 12.15 -12.07
CA GLU A 41 -7.08 12.11 -13.53
C GLU A 41 -6.91 10.67 -14.05
N LEU A 42 -5.86 9.97 -13.59
CA LEU A 42 -5.59 8.59 -13.98
C LEU A 42 -6.73 7.65 -13.56
N LEU A 43 -7.24 7.75 -12.33
CA LEU A 43 -8.35 6.92 -11.85
C LEU A 43 -9.69 7.28 -12.50
N THR A 44 -9.84 8.48 -13.04
CA THR A 44 -11.02 8.87 -13.84
C THR A 44 -10.97 8.21 -15.22
N LEU A 45 -9.80 8.22 -15.86
CA LEU A 45 -9.60 7.62 -17.18
C LEU A 45 -9.58 6.09 -17.12
N TYR A 46 -8.91 5.52 -16.10
CA TYR A 46 -8.69 4.09 -15.91
C TYR A 46 -9.14 3.65 -14.50
N PRO A 47 -10.45 3.62 -14.21
CA PRO A 47 -11.00 3.31 -12.88
C PRO A 47 -10.77 1.87 -12.40
N THR A 48 -10.45 0.93 -13.30
CA THR A 48 -10.31 -0.49 -12.95
C THR A 48 -9.00 -1.09 -13.47
N PRO A 49 -8.51 -2.19 -12.87
CA PRO A 49 -7.36 -2.93 -13.39
C PRO A 49 -7.53 -3.35 -14.85
N GLU A 50 -8.72 -3.76 -15.27
CA GLU A 50 -9.02 -4.23 -16.62
C GLU A 50 -8.81 -3.10 -17.64
N LYS A 51 -9.36 -1.92 -17.35
CA LYS A 51 -9.22 -0.76 -18.25
C LYS A 51 -7.79 -0.26 -18.30
N LEU A 52 -7.08 -0.25 -17.16
CA LEU A 52 -5.66 0.12 -17.13
C LEU A 52 -4.76 -0.91 -17.84
N ALA A 53 -5.10 -2.20 -17.79
CA ALA A 53 -4.34 -3.28 -18.42
C ALA A 53 -4.41 -3.23 -19.96
N GLN A 54 -5.50 -2.70 -20.51
CA GLN A 54 -5.71 -2.50 -21.95
C GLN A 54 -5.10 -1.19 -22.47
N ALA A 55 -4.67 -0.30 -21.59
CA ALA A 55 -4.13 0.99 -21.98
C ALA A 55 -2.78 0.84 -22.71
N ASP A 56 -2.58 1.67 -23.75
CA ASP A 56 -1.24 1.92 -24.28
C ASP A 56 -0.48 2.83 -23.29
N PRO A 57 0.70 2.41 -22.78
CA PRO A 57 1.54 3.26 -21.94
C PRO A 57 1.81 4.66 -22.52
N HIS A 58 1.81 4.84 -23.85
CA HIS A 58 1.99 6.15 -24.48
C HIS A 58 0.84 7.12 -24.17
N ASN A 59 -0.39 6.60 -24.04
CA ASN A 59 -1.57 7.40 -23.69
C ASN A 59 -1.56 7.86 -22.23
N LEU A 60 -0.70 7.27 -21.38
CA LEU A 60 -0.51 7.69 -19.98
C LEU A 60 0.54 8.81 -19.85
N LEU A 61 1.40 9.00 -20.85
CA LEU A 61 2.48 10.00 -20.78
C LEU A 61 1.98 11.43 -20.58
N PRO A 62 0.90 11.91 -21.25
CA PRO A 62 0.40 13.27 -21.02
C PRO A 62 -0.12 13.47 -19.59
N VAL A 63 -0.76 12.45 -19.02
CA VAL A 63 -1.33 12.45 -17.67
C VAL A 63 -0.21 12.44 -16.62
N ILE A 64 0.81 11.60 -16.80
CA ILE A 64 1.90 11.40 -15.84
C ILE A 64 3.05 12.41 -16.03
N GLY A 65 3.14 13.06 -17.20
CA GLY A 65 4.30 13.84 -17.64
C GLY A 65 4.78 14.91 -16.65
N LYS A 66 3.88 15.43 -15.81
CA LYS A 66 4.19 16.43 -14.78
C LYS A 66 4.97 15.88 -13.57
N LEU A 67 5.11 14.56 -13.43
CA LEU A 67 5.74 13.92 -12.26
C LEU A 67 7.20 13.49 -12.50
N GLY A 68 7.70 13.56 -13.74
CA GLY A 68 8.97 12.93 -14.14
C GLY A 68 8.86 11.40 -14.26
N LEU A 69 9.93 10.72 -14.70
CA LEU A 69 9.99 9.24 -14.87
C LEU A 69 8.77 8.64 -15.59
N GLN A 70 8.10 9.42 -16.44
CA GLN A 70 6.77 9.13 -16.92
C GLN A 70 6.70 7.87 -17.77
N LYS A 71 7.74 7.59 -18.57
CA LYS A 71 7.84 6.37 -19.37
C LYS A 71 7.84 5.12 -18.48
N ILE A 72 8.77 5.06 -17.54
CA ILE A 72 8.92 3.93 -16.62
C ILE A 72 7.65 3.75 -15.76
N ARG A 73 7.05 4.85 -15.28
CA ARG A 73 5.82 4.79 -14.48
C ARG A 73 4.62 4.30 -15.29
N SER A 74 4.45 4.79 -16.52
CA SER A 74 3.37 4.36 -17.41
C SER A 74 3.47 2.87 -17.71
N GLU A 75 4.66 2.41 -18.09
CA GLU A 75 4.93 0.98 -18.33
C GLU A 75 4.69 0.15 -17.07
N ARG A 76 5.11 0.63 -15.90
CA ARG A 76 4.91 -0.06 -14.62
C ARG A 76 3.43 -0.20 -14.28
N LEU A 77 2.63 0.85 -14.45
CA LEU A 77 1.19 0.86 -14.17
C LEU A 77 0.44 -0.14 -15.05
N VAL A 78 0.70 -0.12 -16.36
CA VAL A 78 0.07 -1.08 -17.29
C VAL A 78 0.52 -2.50 -16.99
N LYS A 79 1.82 -2.73 -16.72
CA LYS A 79 2.32 -4.05 -16.34
C LYS A 79 1.71 -4.55 -15.02
N MET A 80 1.58 -3.67 -14.03
CA MET A 80 0.92 -3.98 -12.76
C MET A 80 -0.53 -4.40 -13.00
N ALA A 81 -1.28 -3.62 -13.77
CA ALA A 81 -2.67 -3.90 -14.09
C ALA A 81 -2.85 -5.23 -14.84
N LYS A 82 -1.97 -5.55 -15.81
CA LYS A 82 -1.98 -6.85 -16.50
C LYS A 82 -1.77 -8.02 -15.54
N VAL A 83 -0.83 -7.91 -14.60
CA VAL A 83 -0.61 -8.95 -13.58
C VAL A 83 -1.81 -9.05 -12.64
N TRP A 84 -2.40 -7.92 -12.26
CA TRP A 84 -3.61 -7.88 -11.44
C TRP A 84 -4.77 -8.62 -12.10
N VAL A 85 -5.07 -8.34 -13.36
CA VAL A 85 -6.16 -9.02 -14.08
C VAL A 85 -5.92 -10.53 -14.15
N ARG A 86 -4.67 -10.96 -14.38
CA ARG A 86 -4.30 -12.38 -14.43
C ARG A 86 -4.36 -13.08 -13.06
N SER A 87 -3.95 -12.40 -12.00
CA SER A 87 -3.91 -12.94 -10.64
C SER A 87 -4.30 -11.83 -9.65
N PRO A 88 -5.61 -11.59 -9.45
CA PRO A 88 -6.07 -10.51 -8.59
C PRO A 88 -5.67 -10.77 -7.13
N PRO A 89 -5.37 -9.73 -6.33
CA PRO A 89 -5.16 -9.90 -4.90
C PRO A 89 -6.32 -10.67 -4.26
N HIS A 90 -6.00 -11.64 -3.41
CA HIS A 90 -7.00 -12.51 -2.79
C HIS A 90 -6.58 -12.84 -1.36
N PRO A 91 -7.50 -12.84 -0.37
CA PRO A 91 -7.17 -13.06 1.03
C PRO A 91 -6.51 -14.41 1.34
N SER A 92 -6.77 -15.46 0.53
CA SER A 92 -6.12 -16.78 0.72
C SER A 92 -4.73 -16.91 0.08
N ARG A 93 -4.24 -15.90 -0.65
CA ARG A 93 -2.96 -15.98 -1.38
C ARG A 93 -1.98 -14.94 -0.86
N ARG A 94 -0.90 -15.40 -0.26
CA ARG A 94 0.20 -14.56 0.23
C ARG A 94 1.41 -14.73 -0.66
N TYR A 95 2.11 -13.64 -0.92
CA TYR A 95 3.34 -13.68 -1.69
C TYR A 95 4.52 -13.17 -0.86
N GLY A 96 5.66 -13.86 -0.99
CA GLY A 96 6.91 -13.48 -0.36
C GLY A 96 7.46 -12.17 -0.90
N LYS A 97 8.11 -11.40 -0.03
CA LYS A 97 8.84 -10.19 -0.39
C LYS A 97 10.16 -10.16 0.36
N ARG A 98 11.26 -10.25 -0.37
CA ARG A 98 12.60 -10.25 0.22
C ARG A 98 12.89 -8.90 0.88
N ASN A 99 13.57 -8.92 2.03
CA ASN A 99 13.91 -7.72 2.81
C ASN A 99 12.70 -6.88 3.25
N TYR A 100 11.57 -7.54 3.52
CA TYR A 100 10.37 -6.91 4.05
C TYR A 100 9.70 -7.83 5.09
N PRO A 101 9.20 -7.31 6.23
CA PRO A 101 9.05 -5.89 6.59
C PRO A 101 10.34 -5.11 6.83
N GLN A 102 11.38 -5.76 7.33
CA GLN A 102 12.68 -5.15 7.58
C GLN A 102 13.77 -5.75 6.70
N LYS A 103 14.88 -5.02 6.55
CA LYS A 103 16.06 -5.53 5.83
C LYS A 103 16.59 -6.77 6.56
N GLY A 104 16.74 -7.88 5.84
CA GLY A 104 17.11 -9.17 6.42
C GLY A 104 15.92 -10.13 6.58
N ASP A 105 14.68 -9.63 6.65
CA ASP A 105 13.50 -10.49 6.71
C ASP A 105 13.25 -11.17 5.36
N ASN A 106 12.63 -12.36 5.41
CA ASN A 106 12.18 -13.09 4.21
C ASN A 106 13.31 -13.30 3.17
N ILE A 107 14.57 -13.41 3.60
CA ILE A 107 15.73 -13.47 2.70
C ILE A 107 15.67 -14.66 1.72
N ASP A 108 15.12 -15.77 2.20
CA ASP A 108 14.98 -17.02 1.44
C ASP A 108 13.78 -16.99 0.47
N THR A 109 12.94 -15.96 0.53
CA THR A 109 11.86 -15.79 -0.44
C THR A 109 12.37 -15.17 -1.74
N ARG A 110 11.72 -15.53 -2.85
CA ARG A 110 11.80 -14.79 -4.11
C ARG A 110 10.70 -13.74 -4.13
N ASP A 111 10.99 -12.58 -4.71
CA ASP A 111 9.99 -11.52 -4.86
C ASP A 111 8.80 -11.99 -5.70
N GLY A 112 7.61 -12.02 -5.10
CA GLY A 112 6.39 -12.50 -5.74
C GLY A 112 6.22 -14.02 -5.76
N GLU A 113 7.03 -14.76 -4.99
CA GLU A 113 6.82 -16.19 -4.72
C GLU A 113 5.49 -16.40 -4.03
N LEU A 114 4.62 -17.26 -4.58
CA LEU A 114 3.40 -17.68 -3.89
C LEU A 114 3.79 -18.59 -2.73
N LEU A 115 3.35 -18.24 -1.52
CA LEU A 115 3.60 -19.02 -0.32
C LEU A 115 2.42 -19.97 -0.09
N ASP A 116 2.73 -21.20 0.30
CA ASP A 116 1.71 -22.19 0.67
C ASP A 116 0.95 -21.76 1.94
N VAL A 117 -0.21 -22.37 2.16
CA VAL A 117 -1.10 -22.04 3.29
C VAL A 117 -0.35 -22.19 4.61
N ASP A 118 0.40 -23.28 4.76
CA ASP A 118 1.16 -23.64 5.97
C ASP A 118 2.58 -23.04 6.00
N ASP A 119 2.92 -22.18 5.04
CA ASP A 119 4.22 -21.52 5.00
C ASP A 119 4.36 -20.53 6.16
N ILE A 120 5.34 -20.81 7.02
CA ILE A 120 5.66 -20.01 8.21
C ILE A 120 6.21 -18.62 7.88
N ARG A 121 6.69 -18.41 6.65
CA ARG A 121 7.24 -17.12 6.21
C ARG A 121 6.12 -16.10 6.07
N SER A 122 6.46 -14.83 6.29
CA SER A 122 5.51 -13.73 6.12
C SER A 122 5.30 -13.42 4.65
N GLY A 123 4.04 -13.17 4.26
CA GLY A 123 3.69 -12.79 2.89
C GLY A 123 2.44 -11.91 2.83
N TRP A 124 2.27 -11.25 1.69
CA TRP A 124 1.22 -10.24 1.50
C TRP A 124 0.53 -10.41 0.15
N GLU A 125 -0.76 -10.11 0.13
CA GLU A 125 -1.72 -10.43 -0.92
C GLU A 125 -1.49 -9.63 -2.21
N ILE A 126 -0.68 -8.57 -2.13
CA ILE A 126 -0.34 -7.70 -3.26
C ILE A 126 1.16 -7.76 -3.64
N ALA A 127 1.98 -8.55 -2.94
CA ALA A 127 3.44 -8.49 -3.09
C ALA A 127 3.95 -9.02 -4.45
N HIS A 128 3.15 -9.80 -5.18
CA HIS A 128 3.45 -10.24 -6.54
C HIS A 128 3.25 -9.16 -7.61
N LEU A 129 2.58 -8.06 -7.28
CA LEU A 129 2.28 -7.02 -8.25
C LEU A 129 3.53 -6.19 -8.62
N PRO A 130 3.84 -6.01 -9.92
CA PRO A 130 4.92 -5.15 -10.36
C PRO A 130 4.83 -3.73 -9.79
N GLY A 131 5.93 -3.24 -9.21
CA GLY A 131 5.98 -1.90 -8.61
C GLY A 131 5.53 -1.83 -7.15
N VAL A 132 5.06 -2.93 -6.57
CA VAL A 132 4.80 -3.03 -5.13
C VAL A 132 6.13 -3.25 -4.38
N GLY A 133 6.52 -2.24 -3.62
CA GLY A 133 7.64 -2.25 -2.67
C GLY A 133 7.18 -1.98 -1.23
N ALA A 134 8.14 -1.77 -0.32
CA ALA A 134 7.87 -1.59 1.11
C ALA A 134 6.79 -0.53 1.41
N TYR A 135 6.88 0.66 0.79
CA TYR A 135 5.87 1.71 0.97
C TYR A 135 4.45 1.30 0.55
N ALA A 136 4.33 0.58 -0.56
CA ALA A 136 3.04 0.08 -1.05
C ALA A 136 2.48 -0.99 -0.10
N LEU A 137 3.34 -1.87 0.40
CA LEU A 137 2.98 -2.92 1.37
C LEU A 137 2.57 -2.32 2.72
N ASP A 138 3.31 -1.34 3.24
CA ASP A 138 2.94 -0.65 4.46
C ASP A 138 1.61 0.10 4.30
N SER A 139 1.41 0.80 3.17
CA SER A 139 0.14 1.46 2.87
C SER A 139 -1.01 0.44 2.81
N TYR A 140 -0.82 -0.70 2.14
CA TYR A 140 -1.81 -1.78 2.10
C TYR A 140 -2.13 -2.33 3.50
N ARG A 141 -1.10 -2.65 4.28
CA ARG A 141 -1.25 -3.20 5.65
C ARG A 141 -1.95 -2.23 6.59
N ILE A 142 -1.69 -0.93 6.46
CA ILE A 142 -2.30 0.10 7.31
C ILE A 142 -3.76 0.37 6.92
N PHE A 143 -4.07 0.40 5.62
CA PHE A 143 -5.32 0.98 5.12
C PHE A 143 -6.32 -0.03 4.52
N TYR A 144 -5.93 -1.25 4.19
CA TYR A 144 -6.79 -2.17 3.42
C TYR A 144 -6.66 -3.66 3.74
N ARG A 145 -5.57 -4.12 4.34
CA ARG A 145 -5.32 -5.57 4.50
C ARG A 145 -6.43 -6.29 5.25
N ASP A 146 -6.90 -5.71 6.36
CA ASP A 146 -8.01 -6.26 7.14
C ASP A 146 -9.30 -6.28 6.31
N THR A 147 -9.60 -5.22 5.54
CA THR A 147 -10.74 -5.19 4.60
C THR A 147 -10.67 -6.31 3.57
N LEU A 148 -9.51 -6.55 2.96
CA LEU A 148 -9.36 -7.64 1.98
C LEU A 148 -9.59 -9.01 2.63
N ARG A 149 -9.21 -9.16 3.89
CA ARG A 149 -9.35 -10.39 4.67
C ARG A 149 -10.71 -10.55 5.34
N GLY A 150 -11.60 -9.56 5.22
CA GLY A 150 -12.89 -9.57 5.90
C GLY A 150 -12.77 -9.56 7.42
N ILE A 151 -11.70 -8.97 7.97
CA ILE A 151 -11.50 -8.80 9.42
C ILE A 151 -12.13 -7.47 9.82
N GLU A 152 -13.08 -7.52 10.74
CA GLU A 152 -13.75 -6.34 11.28
C GLU A 152 -13.22 -5.94 12.66
N PRO A 153 -13.31 -4.64 13.03
CA PRO A 153 -13.00 -4.22 14.39
C PRO A 153 -13.93 -4.91 15.39
N GLY A 154 -13.35 -5.70 16.30
CA GLY A 154 -14.10 -6.42 17.33
C GLY A 154 -14.02 -7.94 17.21
N ASP A 155 -13.49 -8.48 16.11
CA ASP A 155 -13.33 -9.94 15.89
C ASP A 155 -12.29 -10.60 16.81
N GLY A 156 -11.86 -9.95 17.88
CA GLY A 156 -10.81 -10.44 18.79
C GLY A 156 -9.40 -10.43 18.19
N HIS A 157 -9.24 -10.07 16.91
CA HIS A 157 -7.95 -9.94 16.24
C HIS A 157 -7.37 -8.53 16.42
N GLU A 158 -6.06 -8.46 16.73
CA GLU A 158 -5.36 -7.18 16.70
C GLU A 158 -5.29 -6.67 15.24
N PRO A 159 -5.80 -5.45 14.94
CA PRO A 159 -5.77 -4.87 13.60
C PRO A 159 -4.37 -4.84 12.98
N GLU A 160 -4.27 -5.07 11.67
CA GLU A 160 -2.98 -5.20 11.00
C GLU A 160 -2.09 -3.97 11.14
N TRP A 161 -2.68 -2.77 11.11
CA TRP A 161 -1.93 -1.52 11.19
C TRP A 161 -1.07 -1.42 12.46
N LYS A 162 -1.44 -2.11 13.55
CA LYS A 162 -0.69 -2.14 14.82
C LYS A 162 0.62 -2.93 14.73
N ARG A 163 0.78 -3.75 13.70
CA ARG A 163 1.99 -4.55 13.41
C ARG A 163 2.88 -3.91 12.34
N VAL A 164 2.61 -2.68 11.93
CA VAL A 164 3.35 -1.99 10.88
C VAL A 164 4.34 -1.00 11.50
N LEU A 165 5.60 -1.11 11.10
CA LEU A 165 6.68 -0.19 11.49
C LEU A 165 7.30 0.41 10.21
N PRO A 166 6.63 1.40 9.59
CA PRO A 166 7.03 1.90 8.29
C PRO A 166 8.30 2.75 8.40
N LEU A 167 9.11 2.79 7.34
CA LEU A 167 10.21 3.76 7.20
C LEU A 167 9.78 5.07 6.55
N ASP A 168 8.59 5.09 5.93
CA ASP A 168 8.10 6.22 5.17
C ASP A 168 7.82 7.44 6.08
N LYS A 169 8.28 8.60 5.61
CA LYS A 169 8.23 9.87 6.33
C LYS A 169 6.81 10.42 6.54
N ASP A 170 5.83 9.96 5.75
CA ASP A 170 4.44 10.40 5.87
C ASP A 170 3.60 9.34 6.63
N LEU A 171 3.90 8.04 6.47
CA LEU A 171 3.24 6.96 7.22
C LEU A 171 3.63 6.91 8.70
N ARG A 172 4.88 7.23 9.05
CA ARG A 172 5.34 7.24 10.45
C ARG A 172 4.57 8.24 11.32
N PRO A 173 4.50 9.54 10.99
CA PRO A 173 3.69 10.49 11.74
C PRO A 173 2.22 10.13 11.79
N TYR A 174 1.68 9.52 10.73
CA TYR A 174 0.31 9.03 10.73
C TYR A 174 0.08 7.95 11.78
N LEU A 175 0.99 6.98 11.93
CA LEU A 175 0.87 5.94 12.96
C LEU A 175 1.07 6.49 14.37
N VAL A 176 1.97 7.45 14.58
CA VAL A 176 2.10 8.16 15.87
C VAL A 176 0.77 8.81 16.26
N TRP A 177 0.17 9.56 15.34
CA TRP A 177 -1.16 10.16 15.57
C TRP A 177 -2.23 9.10 15.83
N LYS A 178 -2.26 8.01 15.05
CA LYS A 178 -3.25 6.94 15.18
C LYS A 178 -3.16 6.20 16.52
N TRP A 179 -1.94 5.92 16.99
CA TRP A 179 -1.69 5.36 18.32
C TRP A 179 -2.12 6.30 19.44
N ALA A 180 -1.88 7.62 19.29
CA ALA A 180 -2.30 8.61 20.27
C ALA A 180 -3.83 8.68 20.41
N GLN A 181 -4.59 8.46 19.32
CA GLN A 181 -6.06 8.34 19.38
C GLN A 181 -6.53 7.15 20.25
N GLU A 182 -5.69 6.13 20.41
CA GLU A 182 -5.96 4.98 21.29
C GLU A 182 -5.34 5.14 22.71
N GLY A 183 -4.81 6.32 23.04
CA GLY A 183 -4.21 6.61 24.34
C GLY A 183 -2.82 5.99 24.54
N TRP A 184 -2.05 5.85 23.47
CA TRP A 184 -0.68 5.34 23.51
C TRP A 184 0.34 6.40 23.07
N ASN A 185 1.45 6.46 23.79
CA ASN A 185 2.69 7.04 23.28
C ASN A 185 3.45 5.92 22.55
N TRP A 186 3.61 6.04 21.23
CA TRP A 186 4.23 5.02 20.38
C TRP A 186 5.52 5.53 19.75
N ASP A 187 6.59 4.76 19.89
CA ASP A 187 7.89 5.05 19.29
C ASP A 187 7.92 4.54 17.82
N PRO A 188 8.03 5.44 16.83
CA PRO A 188 8.03 5.08 15.41
C PRO A 188 9.32 4.42 14.92
N ILE A 189 10.36 4.33 15.77
CA ILE A 189 11.64 3.67 15.45
C ILE A 189 11.64 2.24 15.98
N THR A 190 11.24 2.05 17.24
CA THR A 190 11.32 0.74 17.92
C THR A 190 10.00 -0.03 17.91
N GLY A 191 8.87 0.65 17.69
CA GLY A 191 7.53 0.09 17.84
C GLY A 191 7.07 -0.03 19.30
N HIS A 192 7.89 0.39 20.28
CA HIS A 192 7.53 0.38 21.69
C HIS A 192 6.31 1.28 21.95
N ARG A 193 5.41 0.85 22.85
CA ARG A 193 4.20 1.60 23.20
C ARG A 193 3.99 1.64 24.70
N GLU A 194 3.72 2.84 25.22
CA GLU A 194 3.37 3.08 26.62
C GLU A 194 2.00 3.73 26.71
N ARG A 195 1.23 3.36 27.74
CA ARG A 195 -0.06 4.02 28.00
C ARG A 195 0.19 5.47 28.40
N VAL A 196 -0.54 6.39 27.79
CA VAL A 196 -0.55 7.78 28.22
C VAL A 196 -1.13 7.82 29.64
N LYS A 197 -0.33 8.29 30.61
CA LYS A 197 -0.80 8.47 31.98
C LYS A 197 -1.87 9.58 31.95
N VAL A 198 -3.09 9.24 32.36
CA VAL A 198 -4.14 10.23 32.58
C VAL A 198 -3.75 10.98 33.86
N GLY A 199 -3.42 12.26 33.70
CA GLY A 199 -3.21 13.19 34.82
C GLY A 199 -4.52 13.67 35.40
#